data_AF-A0A7V0YGU2-F1
#
_entry.id   AF-A0A7V0YGU2-F1
#
_cell.length_a   1.000
_cell.length_b   1.000
_cell.length_c   1.000
_cell.angle_alpha   90.00
_cell.angle_beta   90.00
_cell.angle_gamma   90.00
#
_symmetry.space_group_name_H-M   'P 1'
#
loop_
_entity.id
_entity.type
_entity.pdbx_description
1 polymer ?
#
loop_
_entity_poly.entity_id
_entity_poly.type
_entity_poly.pdbx_seq_one_letter_code
_entity_poly.pdbx_strand_id
1 'polypeptide(L)'
;MGDGKGKARNISLSVDVKRVLEKVHAESSTVTLEDLRILAKWPEQLNATDQIRIAAKLGLSSLERESKAVRSLVLKCRQTYSRKQEEDGLIYRARGGDEEAWHDILDRYDGLLNQMIKDCLEGRKVSCHDFEELAHVARIGLCEALNRYDPIKEVPLYTFARFYVKRHIVQQLESLNYMAAAVSDFQAEDYPVPDCGLDLIETNLLVNSLLARAELKPIEKVVILSSYGFTDGLPKKLIAIAREMGKSPQYICKIKKSGLRKIRAVAKSGIEGYVCKQF
;
A
#
# COMPACT_ATOMS: atom_id res chain seq x y z
N MET A 1 32.52 -21.39 -8.71
CA MET A 1 31.81 -20.13 -9.00
C MET A 1 30.45 -20.22 -8.35
N GLY A 2 30.18 -19.30 -7.42
CA GLY A 2 29.28 -19.49 -6.28
C GLY A 2 27.80 -19.35 -6.60
N ASP A 3 27.04 -20.34 -6.12
CA ASP A 3 25.60 -20.27 -5.90
C ASP A 3 25.33 -19.55 -4.58
N GLY A 4 24.76 -18.34 -4.67
CA GLY A 4 24.41 -17.49 -3.52
C GLY A 4 22.91 -17.33 -3.34
N LYS A 5 22.17 -18.44 -3.15
CA LYS A 5 20.74 -18.38 -2.79
C LYS A 5 20.59 -17.79 -1.38
N GLY A 6 20.08 -16.56 -1.31
CA GLY A 6 19.64 -15.89 -0.08
C GLY A 6 18.49 -16.67 0.59
N LYS A 7 18.84 -17.62 1.45
CA LYS A 7 17.90 -18.20 2.43
C LYS A 7 17.51 -17.08 3.40
N ALA A 8 16.25 -16.65 3.33
CA ALA A 8 15.59 -15.95 4.43
C ALA A 8 15.71 -16.84 5.68
N ARG A 9 16.66 -16.54 6.56
CA ARG A 9 16.76 -17.19 7.85
C ARG A 9 15.55 -16.73 8.65
N ASN A 10 14.60 -17.64 8.80
CA ASN A 10 13.51 -17.50 9.76
C ASN A 10 14.15 -17.68 11.16
N ILE A 11 14.76 -16.61 11.68
CA ILE A 11 15.43 -16.62 12.98
C ILE A 11 14.31 -16.60 14.02
N SER A 12 14.04 -17.76 14.61
CA SER A 12 13.19 -17.87 15.79
C SER A 12 13.71 -16.90 16.86
N LEU A 13 12.91 -15.89 17.20
CA LEU A 13 13.22 -14.99 18.32
C LEU A 13 13.45 -15.82 19.58
N SER A 14 14.51 -15.53 20.34
CA SER A 14 14.74 -16.12 21.66
C SER A 14 13.51 -15.87 22.55
N VAL A 15 13.15 -16.84 23.38
CA VAL A 15 12.00 -16.78 24.30
C VAL A 15 12.08 -15.52 25.17
N ASP A 16 13.29 -15.14 25.59
CA ASP A 16 13.53 -13.95 26.40
C ASP A 16 13.25 -12.64 25.63
N VAL A 17 13.59 -12.59 24.33
CA VAL A 17 13.34 -11.41 23.48
C VAL A 17 11.85 -11.23 23.21
N LYS A 18 11.12 -12.32 22.95
CA LYS A 18 9.65 -12.28 22.79
C LYS A 18 8.96 -11.77 24.05
N ARG A 19 9.34 -12.30 25.22
CA ARG A 19 8.79 -11.89 26.52
C ARG A 19 9.02 -10.41 26.79
N VAL A 20 10.20 -9.89 26.44
CA VAL A 20 10.50 -8.47 26.60
C VAL A 20 9.71 -7.61 25.61
N LEU A 21 9.58 -8.02 24.34
CA LEU A 21 8.78 -7.30 23.35
C LEU A 21 7.29 -7.26 23.73
N GLU A 22 6.74 -8.33 24.31
CA GLU A 22 5.37 -8.34 24.85
C GLU A 22 5.16 -7.28 25.94
N LYS A 23 6.13 -7.10 26.85
CA LYS A 23 6.11 -6.00 27.84
C LYS A 23 6.23 -4.62 27.18
N VAL A 24 7.01 -4.49 26.11
CA VAL A 24 7.13 -3.23 25.35
C VAL A 24 5.79 -2.88 24.71
N HIS A 25 5.07 -3.86 24.17
CA HIS A 25 3.77 -3.68 23.51
C HIS A 25 2.62 -3.47 24.50
N ALA A 26 2.71 -3.98 25.73
CA ALA A 26 1.68 -3.79 26.75
C ALA A 26 1.68 -2.34 27.29
N GLU A 27 0.58 -1.60 27.17
CA GLU A 27 0.50 -0.16 27.52
C GLU A 27 0.85 0.17 28.98
N SER A 28 0.68 -0.77 29.91
CA SER A 28 0.81 -0.56 31.36
C SER A 28 2.11 -1.12 31.98
N SER A 29 3.01 -1.72 31.19
CA SER A 29 4.27 -2.29 31.70
C SER A 29 5.45 -1.33 31.51
N THR A 30 6.19 -1.04 32.60
CA THR A 30 7.46 -0.31 32.56
C THR A 30 8.58 -1.24 32.09
N VAL A 31 9.43 -0.76 31.18
CA VAL A 31 10.59 -1.51 30.66
C VAL A 31 11.74 -1.30 31.63
N THR A 32 12.31 -2.39 32.16
CA THR A 32 13.43 -2.30 33.12
C THR A 32 14.79 -2.27 32.40
N LEU A 33 15.84 -1.82 33.10
CA LEU A 33 17.22 -1.85 32.59
C LEU A 33 17.69 -3.28 32.24
N GLU A 34 17.21 -4.29 32.95
CA GLU A 34 17.55 -5.69 32.67
C GLU A 34 16.88 -6.17 31.37
N ASP A 35 15.65 -5.72 31.10
CA ASP A 35 14.98 -5.97 29.82
C ASP A 35 15.78 -5.36 28.65
N LEU A 36 16.39 -4.17 28.82
CA LEU A 36 17.23 -3.56 27.79
C LEU A 36 18.54 -4.30 27.54
N ARG A 37 19.15 -4.88 28.57
CA ARG A 37 20.36 -5.70 28.41
C ARG A 37 20.08 -6.95 27.59
N ILE A 38 18.87 -7.51 27.71
CA ILE A 38 18.41 -8.63 26.89
C ILE A 38 18.27 -8.17 25.43
N LEU A 39 17.63 -7.03 25.17
CA LEU A 39 17.45 -6.49 23.81
C LEU A 39 18.78 -6.05 23.17
N ALA A 40 19.72 -5.51 23.94
CA ALA A 40 21.03 -5.08 23.46
C ALA A 40 21.91 -6.23 22.98
N LYS A 41 21.63 -7.47 23.41
CA LYS A 41 22.29 -8.67 22.86
C LYS A 41 21.78 -9.02 21.45
N TRP A 42 20.63 -8.50 21.03
CA TRP A 42 19.95 -8.84 19.77
C TRP A 42 19.40 -7.61 19.03
N PRO A 43 20.24 -6.61 18.68
CA PRO A 43 19.78 -5.34 18.10
C PRO A 43 19.17 -5.49 16.70
N GLU A 44 19.56 -6.54 15.95
CA GLU A 44 19.07 -6.79 14.58
C GLU A 44 17.60 -7.24 14.52
N GLN A 45 17.02 -7.64 15.66
CA GLN A 45 15.66 -8.16 15.72
C GLN A 45 14.61 -7.10 16.08
N LEU A 46 15.03 -5.87 16.43
CA LEU A 46 14.12 -4.77 16.69
C LEU A 46 13.75 -4.04 15.41
N ASN A 47 12.46 -3.99 15.09
CA ASN A 47 11.95 -3.08 14.07
C ASN A 47 11.96 -1.61 14.59
N ALA A 48 11.79 -0.65 13.68
CA ALA A 48 11.80 0.76 14.03
C ALA A 48 10.71 1.13 15.06
N THR A 49 9.53 0.53 14.96
CA THR A 49 8.39 0.76 15.86
C THR A 49 8.70 0.33 17.30
N ASP A 50 9.36 -0.81 17.49
CA ASP A 50 9.76 -1.33 18.79
C ASP A 50 10.80 -0.41 19.44
N GLN A 51 11.75 0.11 18.66
CA GLN A 51 12.76 1.06 19.13
C GLN A 51 12.12 2.35 19.65
N ILE A 52 11.11 2.86 18.95
CA ILE A 52 10.35 4.06 19.33
C ILE A 52 9.58 3.83 20.64
N ARG A 53 8.88 2.69 20.78
CA ARG A 53 8.13 2.35 21.99
C ARG A 53 9.02 2.22 23.22
N ILE A 54 10.20 1.63 23.05
CA ILE A 54 11.20 1.51 24.12
C ILE A 54 11.69 2.88 24.55
N ALA A 55 12.02 3.76 23.59
CA ALA A 55 12.47 5.13 23.90
C ALA A 55 11.41 5.93 24.67
N ALA A 56 10.14 5.84 24.28
CA ALA A 56 9.03 6.52 24.95
C ALA A 56 8.86 6.05 26.41
N LYS A 57 8.95 4.74 26.67
CA LYS A 57 8.75 4.15 28.00
C LYS A 57 9.90 4.40 28.99
N LEU A 58 11.10 4.63 28.49
CA LEU A 58 12.28 4.71 29.36
C LEU A 58 12.46 6.05 30.06
N GLY A 59 11.81 7.14 29.61
CA GLY A 59 11.99 8.47 30.19
C GLY A 59 13.48 8.86 30.26
N LEU A 60 13.97 9.53 29.21
CA LEU A 60 15.37 9.86 28.83
C LEU A 60 16.46 10.22 29.89
N SER A 61 16.26 10.12 31.19
CA SER A 61 17.16 10.62 32.24
C SER A 61 18.01 9.56 32.99
N SER A 62 17.67 8.26 32.95
CA SER A 62 18.36 7.26 33.81
C SER A 62 19.34 6.37 33.03
N LEU A 63 20.41 6.93 32.43
CA LEU A 63 21.20 6.20 31.42
C LEU A 63 22.74 6.33 31.47
N GLU A 64 23.31 7.04 32.43
CA GLU A 64 24.74 7.37 32.37
C GLU A 64 25.70 6.25 32.82
N ARG A 65 25.24 5.17 33.49
CA ARG A 65 26.14 4.14 34.07
C ARG A 65 26.27 2.82 33.30
N GLU A 66 25.78 2.72 32.07
CA GLU A 66 25.62 1.42 31.40
C GLU A 66 26.68 1.06 30.34
N SER A 67 26.74 -0.24 30.03
CA SER A 67 27.65 -0.86 29.04
C SER A 67 27.55 -0.21 27.66
N LYS A 68 28.67 -0.19 26.92
CA LYS A 68 28.81 0.44 25.59
C LYS A 68 27.73 -0.01 24.59
N ALA A 69 27.30 -1.27 24.67
CA ALA A 69 26.26 -1.83 23.80
C ALA A 69 24.86 -1.24 24.10
N VAL A 70 24.52 -1.05 25.38
CA VAL A 70 23.23 -0.47 25.78
C VAL A 70 23.19 1.01 25.43
N ARG A 71 24.30 1.74 25.66
CA ARG A 71 24.42 3.14 25.20
C ARG A 71 24.24 3.28 23.69
N SER A 72 24.84 2.38 22.90
CA SER A 72 24.70 2.37 21.44
C SER A 72 23.25 2.14 20.99
N LEU A 73 22.57 1.15 21.57
CA LEU A 73 21.16 0.86 21.27
C LEU A 73 20.27 2.06 21.63
N VAL A 74 20.46 2.63 22.82
CA VAL A 74 19.68 3.77 23.30
C VAL A 74 19.90 5.01 22.45
N LEU A 75 21.15 5.29 22.04
CA LEU A 75 21.46 6.40 21.14
C LEU A 75 20.72 6.23 19.80
N LYS A 76 20.69 5.01 19.27
CA LYS A 76 19.98 4.66 18.03
C LYS A 76 18.46 4.83 18.19
N CYS A 77 17.89 4.36 19.29
CA CYS A 77 16.47 4.55 19.61
C CYS A 77 16.12 6.04 19.80
N ARG A 78 17.00 6.84 20.40
CA ARG A 78 16.81 8.29 20.57
C ARG A 78 16.82 9.01 19.23
N GLN A 79 17.74 8.66 18.34
CA GLN A 79 17.82 9.23 16.98
C GLN A 79 16.58 8.88 16.16
N THR A 80 16.10 7.65 16.21
CA THR A 80 14.87 7.25 15.50
C THR A 80 13.62 7.91 16.08
N TYR A 81 13.55 8.06 17.41
CA TYR A 81 12.45 8.77 18.08
C TYR A 81 12.41 10.26 17.72
N SER A 82 13.56 10.95 17.76
CA SER A 82 13.66 12.38 17.37
C SER A 82 13.24 12.59 15.92
N ARG A 83 13.70 11.72 15.01
CA ARG A 83 13.35 11.79 13.59
C ARG A 83 11.86 11.56 13.32
N LYS A 84 11.22 10.66 14.08
CA LYS A 84 9.77 10.43 14.00
C LYS A 84 8.99 11.65 14.48
N GLN A 85 9.39 12.27 15.60
CA GLN A 85 8.72 13.47 16.10
C GLN A 85 8.82 14.64 15.12
N GLU A 86 9.97 14.80 14.46
CA GLU A 86 10.13 15.78 13.38
C GLU A 86 9.23 15.46 12.17
N GLU A 87 9.17 14.19 11.75
CA GLU A 87 8.31 13.75 10.65
C GLU A 87 6.82 13.97 10.96
N ASP A 88 6.36 13.62 12.16
CA ASP A 88 4.97 13.83 12.58
C ASP A 88 4.61 15.32 12.63
N GLY A 89 5.56 16.18 13.01
CA GLY A 89 5.42 17.65 12.97
C GLY A 89 5.30 18.21 11.55
N LEU A 90 6.12 17.71 10.62
CA LEU A 90 6.04 18.08 9.20
C LEU A 90 4.72 17.63 8.58
N ILE A 91 4.25 16.41 8.90
CA ILE A 91 2.98 15.88 8.42
C ILE A 91 1.80 16.73 8.92
N TYR A 92 1.86 17.19 10.17
CA TYR A 92 0.84 18.08 10.72
C TYR A 92 0.79 19.42 9.99
N ARG A 93 1.95 20.03 9.71
CA ARG A 93 2.06 21.27 8.93
C ARG A 93 1.57 21.10 7.50
N ALA A 94 2.01 20.04 6.81
CA ALA A 94 1.58 19.73 5.45
C ALA A 94 0.05 19.59 5.35
N ARG A 95 -0.58 18.96 6.34
CA ARG A 95 -2.05 18.87 6.43
C ARG A 95 -2.75 20.19 6.68
N GLY A 96 -2.07 21.13 7.33
CA GLY A 96 -2.52 22.50 7.50
C GLY A 96 -2.49 23.34 6.22
N GLY A 97 -2.05 22.77 5.09
CA GLY A 97 -1.93 23.46 3.80
C GLY A 97 -0.56 24.14 3.60
N ASP A 98 0.43 23.82 4.43
CA ASP A 98 1.79 24.32 4.28
C ASP A 98 2.51 23.62 3.12
N GLU A 99 2.63 24.32 1.99
CA GLU A 99 3.28 23.80 0.78
C GLU A 99 4.78 23.53 0.96
N GLU A 100 5.49 24.28 1.81
CA GLU A 100 6.92 24.03 2.07
C GLU A 100 7.09 22.70 2.80
N ALA A 101 6.25 22.45 3.81
CA ALA A 101 6.27 21.17 4.52
C ALA A 101 5.94 19.98 3.60
N TRP A 102 5.10 20.18 2.57
CA TRP A 102 4.84 19.16 1.56
C TRP A 102 6.08 18.83 0.72
N HIS A 103 6.74 19.86 0.18
CA HIS A 103 7.95 19.67 -0.64
C HIS A 103 9.08 19.02 0.19
N ASP A 104 9.28 19.46 1.43
CA ASP A 104 10.26 18.88 2.34
C ASP A 104 10.05 17.38 2.58
N ILE A 105 8.79 16.93 2.69
CA ILE A 105 8.49 15.50 2.84
C ILE A 105 8.77 14.76 1.53
N LEU A 106 8.38 15.31 0.38
CA LEU A 106 8.63 14.67 -0.91
C LEU A 106 10.13 14.46 -1.16
N ASP A 107 10.94 15.48 -0.92
CA ASP A 107 12.40 15.42 -1.10
C ASP A 107 13.06 14.39 -0.19
N ARG A 108 12.58 14.24 1.06
CA ARG A 108 13.07 13.20 1.98
C ARG A 108 12.73 11.79 1.51
N TYR A 109 11.60 11.61 0.85
CA TYR A 109 11.11 10.30 0.42
C TYR A 109 11.54 9.94 -1.01
N ASP A 110 12.08 10.88 -1.77
CA ASP A 110 12.46 10.72 -3.18
C ASP A 110 13.43 9.55 -3.41
N GLY A 111 14.48 9.45 -2.58
CA GLY A 111 15.44 8.33 -2.65
C GLY A 111 14.79 6.97 -2.41
N LEU A 112 13.74 6.93 -1.60
CA LEU A 112 12.99 5.73 -1.28
C LEU A 112 11.98 5.37 -2.39
N LEU A 113 11.33 6.37 -2.99
CA LEU A 113 10.47 6.17 -4.16
C LEU A 113 11.29 5.56 -5.32
N ASN A 114 12.50 6.06 -5.54
CA ASN A 114 13.42 5.54 -6.55
C ASN A 114 13.79 4.07 -6.31
N GLN A 115 13.98 3.65 -5.05
CA GLN A 115 14.17 2.24 -4.73
C GLN A 115 12.92 1.41 -5.03
N MET A 116 11.74 1.90 -4.66
CA MET A 116 10.48 1.20 -4.92
C MET A 116 10.17 1.04 -6.41
N ILE A 117 10.52 2.03 -7.23
CA ILE A 117 10.41 1.93 -8.69
C ILE A 117 11.35 0.84 -9.20
N LYS A 118 12.62 0.86 -8.79
CA LYS A 118 13.59 -0.19 -9.15
C LYS A 118 13.11 -1.59 -8.76
N ASP A 119 12.57 -1.77 -7.55
CA ASP A 119 11.98 -3.03 -7.09
C ASP A 119 10.83 -3.49 -8.01
N CYS A 120 9.99 -2.57 -8.48
CA CYS A 120 8.88 -2.88 -9.39
C CYS A 120 9.35 -3.13 -10.84
N LEU A 121 10.56 -2.70 -11.18
CA LEU A 121 11.18 -2.84 -12.49
C LEU A 121 12.16 -4.01 -12.57
N GLU A 122 12.43 -4.73 -11.48
CA GLU A 122 13.31 -5.91 -11.48
C GLU A 122 12.95 -6.87 -12.62
N GLY A 123 13.85 -6.98 -13.61
CA GLY A 123 13.67 -7.83 -14.80
C GLY A 123 13.21 -7.13 -16.08
N ARG A 124 12.98 -5.80 -16.08
CA ARG A 124 12.60 -5.03 -17.27
C ARG A 124 13.67 -4.01 -17.67
N LYS A 125 13.95 -3.88 -18.97
CA LYS A 125 14.71 -2.75 -19.52
C LYS A 125 13.74 -1.59 -19.73
N VAL A 126 13.97 -0.50 -19.02
CA VAL A 126 13.12 0.69 -19.03
C VAL A 126 13.95 1.87 -19.50
N SER A 127 13.38 2.74 -20.33
CA SER A 127 14.07 3.94 -20.80
C SER A 127 14.23 4.95 -19.66
N CYS A 128 15.16 5.91 -19.78
CA CYS A 128 15.30 6.97 -18.77
C CYS A 128 14.02 7.81 -18.65
N HIS A 129 13.31 8.02 -19.77
CA HIS A 129 12.07 8.79 -19.81
C HIS A 129 10.95 8.12 -19.02
N ASP A 130 10.80 6.81 -19.18
CA ASP A 130 9.82 6.01 -18.42
C ASP A 130 10.12 6.04 -16.91
N PHE A 131 11.40 6.13 -16.53
CA PHE A 131 11.78 6.21 -15.12
C PHE A 131 11.35 7.53 -14.48
N GLU A 132 11.52 8.66 -15.17
CA GLU A 132 11.07 9.97 -14.68
C GLU A 132 9.55 10.05 -14.57
N GLU A 133 8.81 9.48 -15.53
CA GLU A 133 7.34 9.37 -15.44
C GLU A 133 6.90 8.53 -14.24
N LEU A 134 7.55 7.38 -14.03
CA LEU A 134 7.27 6.53 -12.87
C LEU A 134 7.60 7.23 -11.55
N ALA A 135 8.62 8.10 -11.52
CA ALA A 135 8.93 8.93 -10.36
C ALA A 135 7.80 9.92 -10.05
N HIS A 136 7.23 10.57 -11.08
CA HIS A 136 6.06 11.45 -10.90
C HIS A 136 4.85 10.66 -10.39
N VAL A 137 4.56 9.50 -10.97
CA VAL A 137 3.47 8.61 -10.52
C VAL A 137 3.67 8.14 -9.08
N ALA A 138 4.91 7.83 -8.70
CA ALA A 138 5.26 7.46 -7.34
C ALA A 138 5.02 8.61 -6.35
N ARG A 139 5.39 9.85 -6.71
CA ARG A 139 5.11 11.05 -5.92
C ARG A 139 3.60 11.30 -5.75
N ILE A 140 2.81 11.13 -6.81
CA ILE A 140 1.33 11.20 -6.73
C ILE A 140 0.78 10.19 -5.71
N GLY A 141 1.28 8.94 -5.74
CA GLY A 141 0.89 7.92 -4.78
C GLY A 141 1.29 8.24 -3.33
N LEU A 142 2.44 8.90 -3.13
CA LEU A 142 2.87 9.39 -1.82
C LEU A 142 1.97 10.53 -1.32
N CYS A 143 1.57 11.46 -2.20
CA CYS A 143 0.63 12.52 -1.86
C CYS A 143 -0.73 11.96 -1.42
N GLU A 144 -1.25 10.94 -2.13
CA GLU A 144 -2.48 10.26 -1.73
C GLU A 144 -2.34 9.59 -0.35
N ALA A 145 -1.18 8.96 -0.08
CA ALA A 145 -0.91 8.35 1.21
C ALA A 145 -0.87 9.39 2.34
N LEU A 146 -0.18 10.51 2.15
CA LEU A 146 -0.04 11.58 3.13
C LEU A 146 -1.39 12.19 3.51
N ASN A 147 -2.26 12.44 2.53
CA ASN A 147 -3.62 12.92 2.78
C ASN A 147 -4.41 11.97 3.70
N ARG A 148 -4.20 10.65 3.57
CA ARG A 148 -4.95 9.61 4.28
C ARG A 148 -4.24 9.07 5.53
N TYR A 149 -3.00 9.48 5.78
CA TYR A 149 -2.16 8.91 6.83
C TYR A 149 -2.66 9.27 8.22
N ASP A 150 -2.82 8.30 9.11
CA ASP A 150 -3.31 8.59 10.47
C ASP A 150 -2.19 8.35 11.49
N PRO A 151 -1.61 9.42 12.07
CA PRO A 151 -0.50 9.28 13.01
C PRO A 151 -0.90 8.57 14.32
N ILE A 152 -2.20 8.54 14.65
CA ILE A 152 -2.72 7.84 15.84
C ILE A 152 -2.51 6.32 15.72
N LYS A 153 -2.42 5.79 14.49
CA LYS A 153 -2.27 4.34 14.27
C LYS A 153 -0.87 3.80 14.57
N GLU A 154 0.07 4.64 15.00
CA GLU A 154 1.47 4.33 15.31
C GLU A 154 2.30 3.65 14.19
N VAL A 155 1.70 3.40 13.02
CA VAL A 155 2.37 2.83 11.86
C VAL A 155 3.22 3.92 11.21
N PRO A 156 4.52 3.69 10.95
CA PRO A 156 5.36 4.67 10.26
C PRO A 156 4.79 5.05 8.89
N LEU A 157 4.89 6.33 8.52
CA LEU A 157 4.42 6.84 7.23
C LEU A 157 4.96 6.02 6.07
N TYR A 158 6.25 5.66 6.08
CA TYR A 158 6.84 4.79 5.07
C TYR A 158 6.05 3.47 4.86
N THR A 159 5.74 2.77 5.95
CA THR A 159 5.03 1.49 5.90
C THR A 159 3.64 1.65 5.29
N PHE A 160 2.99 2.77 5.56
CA PHE A 160 1.69 3.09 4.99
C PHE A 160 1.79 3.49 3.51
N ALA A 161 2.68 4.43 3.19
CA ALA A 161 2.89 4.98 1.85
C ALA A 161 3.31 3.91 0.84
N ARG A 162 4.08 2.90 1.26
CA ARG A 162 4.55 1.81 0.40
C ARG A 162 3.42 1.13 -0.39
N PHE A 163 2.23 0.98 0.21
CA PHE A 163 1.09 0.35 -0.46
C PHE A 163 0.50 1.22 -1.57
N TYR A 164 0.40 2.52 -1.35
CA TYR A 164 -0.18 3.48 -2.30
C TYR A 164 0.77 3.72 -3.47
N VAL A 165 2.04 3.98 -3.16
CA VAL A 165 3.09 4.20 -4.18
C VAL A 165 3.20 2.97 -5.09
N LYS A 166 3.27 1.76 -4.52
CA LYS A 166 3.35 0.53 -5.32
C LYS A 166 2.13 0.34 -6.21
N ARG A 167 0.93 0.65 -5.72
CA ARG A 167 -0.30 0.55 -6.51
C ARG A 167 -0.22 1.45 -7.75
N HIS A 168 0.14 2.72 -7.58
CA HIS A 168 0.23 3.69 -8.67
C HIS A 168 1.28 3.30 -9.71
N ILE A 169 2.47 2.86 -9.26
CA ILE A 169 3.53 2.36 -10.16
C ILE A 169 3.05 1.15 -10.97
N VAL A 170 2.42 0.17 -10.34
CA VAL A 170 1.91 -1.02 -11.05
C VAL A 170 0.83 -0.65 -12.06
N GLN A 171 -0.09 0.25 -11.69
CA GLN A 171 -1.13 0.73 -12.61
C GLN A 171 -0.54 1.43 -13.84
N GLN A 172 0.51 2.25 -13.67
CA GLN A 172 1.17 2.89 -14.80
C GLN A 172 1.96 1.90 -15.66
N LEU A 173 2.61 0.90 -15.05
CA LEU A 173 3.30 -0.13 -15.83
C LEU A 173 2.32 -1.00 -16.63
N GLU A 174 1.14 -1.28 -16.08
CA GLU A 174 0.06 -1.99 -16.79
C GLU A 174 -0.48 -1.15 -17.97
N SER A 175 -0.68 0.16 -17.78
CA SER A 175 -1.13 1.05 -18.86
C SER A 175 -0.08 1.17 -19.97
N LEU A 176 1.21 1.30 -19.62
CA LEU A 176 2.30 1.34 -20.59
C LEU A 176 2.44 0.01 -21.37
N ASN A 177 2.29 -1.14 -20.70
CA ASN A 177 2.29 -2.43 -21.39
C ASN A 177 1.07 -2.61 -22.30
N TYR A 178 -0.09 -2.07 -21.91
CA TYR A 178 -1.28 -2.06 -22.73
C TYR A 178 -1.09 -1.19 -23.99
N MET A 179 -0.43 -0.04 -23.86
CA MET A 179 -0.05 0.82 -24.99
C MET A 179 0.98 0.14 -25.90
N ALA A 180 2.00 -0.50 -25.34
CA ALA A 180 3.01 -1.23 -26.11
C ALA A 180 2.42 -2.40 -26.91
N ALA A 181 1.47 -3.14 -26.32
CA ALA A 181 0.75 -4.21 -27.01
C ALA A 181 -0.24 -3.68 -28.08
N ALA A 182 -0.83 -2.50 -27.86
CA ALA A 182 -1.70 -1.87 -28.85
C ALA A 182 -0.92 -1.30 -30.05
N VAL A 183 0.33 -0.85 -29.84
CA VAL A 183 1.19 -0.27 -30.88
C VAL A 183 1.83 -1.33 -31.79
N SER A 184 1.99 -2.59 -31.35
CA SER A 184 2.54 -3.65 -32.21
C SER A 184 1.59 -4.14 -33.32
N ASP A 185 0.29 -3.78 -33.24
CA ASP A 185 -0.75 -4.24 -34.17
C ASP A 185 -1.18 -3.18 -35.21
N PHE A 186 -0.58 -1.98 -35.25
CA PHE A 186 -1.04 -0.90 -36.12
C PHE A 186 0.03 -0.43 -37.12
N GLN A 187 -0.17 -0.76 -38.40
CA GLN A 187 0.33 0.05 -39.51
C GLN A 187 -0.38 1.41 -39.47
N ALA A 188 0.41 2.48 -39.55
CA ALA A 188 -0.05 3.84 -39.41
C ALA A 188 -0.86 4.31 -40.63
N GLU A 189 -2.16 4.54 -40.44
CA GLU A 189 -2.92 5.59 -41.13
C GLU A 189 -3.95 6.19 -40.15
N ASP A 190 -3.88 7.51 -40.01
CA ASP A 190 -4.79 8.49 -39.38
C ASP A 190 -5.44 8.19 -38.00
N TYR A 191 -4.95 8.95 -37.01
CA TYR A 191 -5.31 8.98 -35.58
C TYR A 191 -6.78 9.32 -35.26
N PRO A 192 -7.19 9.06 -34.00
CA PRO A 192 -7.43 10.20 -33.12
C PRO A 192 -6.60 10.13 -31.83
N VAL A 193 -6.03 11.28 -31.48
CA VAL A 193 -5.42 11.60 -30.17
C VAL A 193 -6.41 11.24 -29.06
N PRO A 194 -6.01 10.55 -27.97
CA PRO A 194 -6.88 10.38 -26.81
C PRO A 194 -7.08 11.73 -26.11
N ASP A 195 -8.23 12.34 -26.37
CA ASP A 195 -8.73 13.48 -25.62
C ASP A 195 -8.99 13.07 -24.17
N CYS A 196 -8.40 13.83 -23.27
CA CYS A 196 -8.60 13.76 -21.84
C CYS A 196 -9.97 14.35 -21.50
N GLY A 197 -11.00 13.52 -21.29
CA GLY A 197 -12.18 13.94 -20.53
C GLY A 197 -13.57 13.58 -21.03
N LEU A 198 -13.80 12.37 -21.55
CA LEU A 198 -15.12 11.75 -21.76
C LEU A 198 -14.89 10.24 -21.51
N ASP A 199 -15.61 9.45 -20.69
CA ASP A 199 -16.98 9.55 -20.24
C ASP A 199 -17.23 8.65 -18.99
N LEU A 200 -17.41 9.26 -17.82
CA LEU A 200 -18.01 8.55 -16.67
C LEU A 200 -19.43 8.05 -17.01
N ILE A 201 -20.09 8.69 -17.97
CA ILE A 201 -21.45 8.38 -18.44
C ILE A 201 -21.45 7.11 -19.31
N GLU A 202 -20.53 7.01 -20.28
CA GLU A 202 -20.36 5.90 -21.22
C GLU A 202 -19.83 4.64 -20.51
N THR A 203 -18.88 4.79 -19.59
CA THR A 203 -18.43 3.69 -18.72
C THR A 203 -19.56 3.18 -17.80
N ASN A 204 -20.38 4.08 -17.24
CA ASN A 204 -21.58 3.69 -16.49
C ASN A 204 -22.64 3.05 -17.40
N LEU A 205 -22.80 3.47 -18.66
CA LEU A 205 -23.71 2.86 -19.63
C LEU A 205 -23.27 1.43 -19.98
N LEU A 206 -21.98 1.22 -20.21
CA LEU A 206 -21.39 -0.10 -20.46
C LEU A 206 -21.58 -1.05 -19.26
N VAL A 207 -21.30 -0.57 -18.05
CA VAL A 207 -21.52 -1.36 -16.83
C VAL A 207 -23.00 -1.66 -16.63
N ASN A 208 -23.89 -0.68 -16.85
CA ASN A 208 -25.33 -0.88 -16.71
C ASN A 208 -25.89 -1.85 -17.77
N SER A 209 -25.40 -1.80 -19.01
CA SER A 209 -25.81 -2.74 -20.08
C SER A 209 -25.33 -4.16 -19.80
N LEU A 210 -24.12 -4.35 -19.26
CA LEU A 210 -23.60 -5.64 -18.81
C LEU A 210 -24.39 -6.20 -17.63
N LEU A 211 -24.74 -5.36 -16.65
CA LEU A 211 -25.55 -5.75 -15.50
C LEU A 211 -27.01 -6.03 -15.88
N ALA A 212 -27.54 -5.40 -16.93
CA ALA A 212 -28.88 -5.69 -17.45
C ALA A 212 -28.93 -7.04 -18.17
N ARG A 213 -27.87 -7.39 -18.91
CA ARG A 213 -27.75 -8.68 -19.61
C ARG A 213 -27.45 -9.85 -18.68
N ALA A 214 -26.69 -9.61 -17.61
CA ALA A 214 -26.46 -10.62 -16.58
C ALA A 214 -27.67 -10.66 -15.65
N GLU A 215 -28.53 -11.66 -15.79
CA GLU A 215 -29.73 -11.91 -14.96
C GLU A 215 -29.38 -12.10 -13.46
N LEU A 216 -29.04 -10.99 -12.82
CA LEU A 216 -28.59 -10.90 -11.44
C LEU A 216 -29.82 -10.73 -10.55
N LYS A 217 -29.81 -11.44 -9.41
CA LYS A 217 -30.81 -11.20 -8.38
C LYS A 217 -30.61 -9.79 -7.80
N PRO A 218 -31.66 -9.16 -7.26
CA PRO A 218 -31.56 -7.82 -6.65
C PRO A 218 -30.43 -7.73 -5.62
N ILE A 219 -30.29 -8.77 -4.80
CA ILE A 219 -29.25 -8.88 -3.77
C ILE A 219 -27.84 -9.03 -4.38
N GLU A 220 -27.70 -9.77 -5.48
CA GLU A 220 -26.41 -9.92 -6.19
C GLU A 220 -25.96 -8.58 -6.79
N LYS A 221 -26.90 -7.83 -7.38
CA LYS A 221 -26.65 -6.51 -7.96
C LYS A 221 -26.16 -5.53 -6.90
N VAL A 222 -26.84 -5.43 -5.76
CA VAL A 222 -26.44 -4.55 -4.64
C VAL A 222 -25.03 -4.90 -4.14
N VAL A 223 -24.74 -6.18 -3.88
CA VAL A 223 -23.43 -6.59 -3.37
C VAL A 223 -22.30 -6.26 -4.34
N ILE A 224 -22.53 -6.43 -5.64
CA ILE A 224 -21.53 -6.11 -6.66
C ILE A 224 -21.34 -4.59 -6.74
N LEU A 225 -22.41 -3.83 -6.90
CA LEU A 225 -22.33 -2.37 -7.02
C LEU A 225 -21.63 -1.74 -5.81
N SER A 226 -22.01 -2.14 -4.59
CA SER A 226 -21.38 -1.64 -3.35
C SER A 226 -19.93 -2.11 -3.17
N SER A 227 -19.58 -3.32 -3.62
CA SER A 227 -18.20 -3.83 -3.50
C SER A 227 -17.21 -3.10 -4.41
N TYR A 228 -17.67 -2.59 -5.55
CA TYR A 228 -16.84 -1.89 -6.52
C TYR A 228 -17.02 -0.37 -6.48
N GLY A 229 -17.98 0.13 -5.69
CA GLY A 229 -18.19 1.57 -5.53
C GLY A 229 -19.02 2.21 -6.63
N PHE A 230 -19.83 1.43 -7.35
CA PHE A 230 -20.71 1.95 -8.41
C PHE A 230 -21.96 2.68 -7.88
N THR A 231 -22.22 2.66 -6.56
CA THR A 231 -23.29 3.44 -5.94
C THR A 231 -22.78 4.78 -5.40
N ASP A 232 -21.73 4.73 -4.56
CA ASP A 232 -21.30 5.88 -3.74
C ASP A 232 -19.89 6.36 -4.12
N GLY A 233 -19.33 5.86 -5.23
CA GLY A 233 -17.95 6.11 -5.66
C GLY A 233 -16.88 5.41 -4.81
N LEU A 234 -17.25 4.78 -3.70
CA LEU A 234 -16.33 4.17 -2.74
C LEU A 234 -16.53 2.65 -2.64
N PRO A 235 -15.50 1.83 -2.95
CA PRO A 235 -15.60 0.38 -2.85
C PRO A 235 -15.69 -0.06 -1.38
N LYS A 236 -16.79 -0.73 -1.01
CA LYS A 236 -17.00 -1.25 0.34
C LYS A 236 -16.36 -2.63 0.52
N LYS A 237 -15.74 -2.86 1.69
CA LYS A 237 -15.24 -4.19 2.10
C LYS A 237 -16.42 -5.13 2.35
N LEU A 238 -16.25 -6.42 2.07
CA LEU A 238 -17.33 -7.43 2.24
C LEU A 238 -17.89 -7.48 3.66
N ILE A 239 -17.06 -7.22 4.68
CA ILE A 239 -17.49 -7.15 6.08
C ILE A 239 -18.43 -5.96 6.32
N ALA A 240 -18.17 -4.81 5.68
CA ALA A 240 -19.02 -3.63 5.78
C ALA A 240 -20.38 -3.89 5.11
N ILE A 241 -20.38 -4.47 3.91
CA ILE A 241 -21.59 -4.86 3.17
C ILE A 241 -22.40 -5.88 3.98
N ALA A 242 -21.73 -6.84 4.63
CA ALA A 242 -22.38 -7.85 5.46
C ALA A 242 -23.10 -7.24 6.66
N ARG A 243 -22.48 -6.26 7.33
CA ARG A 243 -23.11 -5.50 8.42
C ARG A 243 -24.31 -4.70 7.93
N GLU A 244 -24.16 -3.99 6.82
CA GLU A 244 -25.21 -3.15 6.22
C GLU A 244 -26.44 -3.97 5.79
N MET A 245 -26.23 -5.18 5.26
CA MET A 245 -27.33 -6.06 4.85
C MET A 245 -27.82 -7.02 5.93
N GLY A 246 -27.26 -6.97 7.15
CA GLY A 246 -27.62 -7.89 8.24
C GLY A 246 -27.36 -9.36 7.90
N LYS A 247 -26.27 -9.66 7.19
CA LYS A 247 -25.90 -11.03 6.77
C LYS A 247 -24.49 -11.39 7.22
N SER A 248 -24.14 -12.67 7.14
CA SER A 248 -22.76 -13.11 7.43
C SER A 248 -21.80 -12.73 6.28
N PRO A 249 -20.53 -12.37 6.56
CA PRO A 249 -19.54 -12.06 5.52
C PRO A 249 -19.32 -13.22 4.53
N GLN A 250 -19.45 -14.45 5.00
CA GLN A 250 -19.35 -15.67 4.19
C GLN A 250 -20.51 -15.77 3.19
N TYR A 251 -21.72 -15.44 3.62
CA TYR A 251 -22.90 -15.38 2.75
C TYR A 251 -22.74 -14.31 1.66
N ILE A 252 -22.23 -13.12 2.01
CA ILE A 252 -21.92 -12.06 1.04
C ILE A 252 -20.85 -12.50 0.03
N CYS A 253 -19.80 -13.18 0.49
CA CYS A 253 -18.77 -13.75 -0.40
C CYS A 253 -19.38 -14.76 -1.40
N LYS A 254 -20.31 -15.61 -0.94
CA LYS A 254 -21.03 -16.57 -1.79
C LYS A 254 -21.90 -15.87 -2.84
N ILE A 255 -22.64 -14.83 -2.44
CA ILE A 255 -23.45 -14.01 -3.36
C ILE A 255 -22.58 -13.32 -4.39
N LYS A 256 -21.47 -12.69 -3.97
CA LYS A 256 -20.54 -12.02 -4.89
C LYS A 256 -19.97 -12.99 -5.92
N LYS A 257 -19.54 -14.18 -5.48
CA LYS A 257 -19.04 -15.23 -6.40
C LYS A 257 -20.11 -15.72 -7.37
N SER A 258 -21.36 -15.84 -6.90
CA SER A 258 -22.51 -16.21 -7.75
C SER A 258 -22.75 -15.16 -8.84
N GLY A 259 -22.88 -13.89 -8.47
CA GLY A 259 -23.13 -12.81 -9.41
C GLY A 259 -21.99 -12.59 -10.42
N LEU A 260 -20.73 -12.65 -9.97
CA LEU A 260 -19.58 -12.56 -10.88
C LEU A 260 -19.53 -13.70 -11.90
N ARG A 261 -20.00 -14.90 -11.53
CA ARG A 261 -20.06 -16.04 -12.46
C ARG A 261 -21.05 -15.78 -13.59
N LYS A 262 -22.21 -15.19 -13.28
CA LYS A 262 -23.23 -14.81 -14.26
C LYS A 262 -22.73 -13.72 -15.21
N ILE A 263 -22.09 -12.68 -14.65
CA ILE A 263 -21.48 -11.61 -15.46
C ILE A 263 -20.43 -12.17 -16.41
N ARG A 264 -19.56 -13.07 -15.92
CA ARG A 264 -18.54 -13.72 -16.76
C ARG A 264 -19.14 -14.59 -17.87
N ALA A 265 -20.25 -15.28 -17.62
CA ALA A 265 -20.94 -16.07 -18.64
C ALA A 265 -21.45 -15.18 -19.78
N VAL A 266 -22.06 -14.04 -19.44
CA VAL A 266 -22.53 -13.06 -20.42
C VAL A 266 -21.37 -12.40 -21.17
N ALA A 267 -20.33 -12.00 -20.46
CA ALA A 267 -19.13 -11.43 -21.09
C ALA A 267 -18.49 -12.40 -22.08
N LYS A 268 -18.41 -13.69 -21.74
CA LYS A 268 -17.88 -14.74 -22.62
C LYS A 268 -18.74 -14.92 -23.88
N SER A 269 -20.06 -14.94 -23.74
CA SER A 269 -20.99 -15.01 -24.89
C SER A 269 -20.94 -13.77 -25.80
N GLY A 270 -20.53 -12.60 -25.27
CA GLY A 270 -20.31 -11.39 -26.06
C GLY A 270 -18.99 -11.39 -26.85
N ILE A 271 -17.96 -12.07 -26.33
CA ILE A 271 -16.65 -12.17 -26.98
C ILE A 271 -16.68 -13.17 -28.15
N GLU A 272 -17.40 -14.29 -28.02
CA GLU A 272 -17.56 -15.26 -29.12
C GLU A 272 -18.27 -14.66 -30.36
N GLY A 273 -19.14 -13.65 -30.16
CA GLY A 273 -19.78 -12.91 -31.26
C GLY A 273 -18.89 -11.87 -31.97
N TYR A 274 -17.81 -11.42 -31.32
CA TYR A 274 -16.84 -10.49 -31.92
C TYR A 274 -15.71 -11.21 -32.66
N VAL A 275 -15.26 -12.36 -32.14
CA VAL A 275 -14.20 -13.16 -32.76
C VAL A 275 -14.69 -13.85 -34.05
N CYS A 276 -15.98 -14.18 -34.17
CA CYS A 276 -16.53 -14.85 -35.35
C CYS A 276 -17.00 -13.90 -36.48
N LYS A 277 -16.87 -12.57 -36.32
CA LYS A 277 -17.14 -11.58 -37.37
C LYS A 277 -15.88 -11.03 -38.04
N GLN A 278 -14.70 -11.53 -37.67
CA GLN A 278 -13.42 -11.14 -38.26
C GLN A 278 -12.67 -12.31 -38.94
N PHE A 279 -13.38 -13.39 -39.28
CA PHE A 279 -12.90 -14.44 -40.18
C PHE A 279 -13.94 -14.70 -41.27
#